data_AF-A0A7J6WEA5-F1
#
_entry.id   AF-A0A7J6WEA5-F1
#
_cell.length_a   1.000
_cell.length_b   1.000
_cell.length_c   1.000
_cell.angle_alpha   90.00
_cell.angle_beta   90.00
_cell.angle_gamma   90.00
#
_symmetry.space_group_name_H-M   'P 1'
#
loop_
_entity.id
_entity.type
_entity.pdbx_description
1 polymer ?
#
loop_
_entity_poly.entity_id
_entity_poly.type
_entity_poly.pdbx_seq_one_letter_code
_entity_poly.pdbx_strand_id
1 'polypeptide(L)' 'MAPMRRCNAVMYSIPDTGLLYFNVKINDGYVVGMIDTGASHSFISDVVGDQVGLKLIQGGSSMKAVNTAPIP' A
#
# COMPACT_ATOMS: atom_id res chain seq x y z
N MET A 1 3.52 -5.22 -18.82
CA MET A 1 3.06 -4.44 -17.66
C MET A 1 3.68 -5.03 -16.42
N ALA A 2 4.46 -4.25 -15.67
CA ALA A 2 4.94 -4.65 -14.35
C ALA A 2 4.11 -3.92 -13.29
N PRO A 3 3.64 -4.58 -12.23
CA PRO A 3 2.87 -3.93 -11.16
C PRO A 3 3.76 -2.94 -10.39
N MET A 4 3.17 -1.79 -10.05
CA MET A 4 3.87 -0.61 -9.54
C MET A 4 4.30 -0.79 -8.08
N ARG A 5 5.58 -0.56 -7.77
CA ARG A 5 6.17 -0.67 -6.41
C ARG A 5 6.38 0.70 -5.76
N ARG A 6 5.31 1.31 -5.26
CA ARG A 6 5.39 2.45 -4.33
C ARG A 6 4.58 2.11 -3.09
N CYS A 7 5.28 1.90 -1.98
CA CYS A 7 4.74 1.27 -0.79
C CYS A 7 4.66 2.28 0.37
N ASN A 8 3.45 2.78 0.64
CA ASN A 8 2.98 2.87 2.02
C ASN A 8 2.10 1.65 2.23
N ALA A 9 2.73 0.49 2.08
CA ALA A 9 2.02 -0.76 1.99
C ALA A 9 1.54 -1.13 3.37
N VAL A 10 0.27 -1.50 3.42
CA VAL A 10 -0.20 -2.39 4.45
C VAL A 10 0.50 -3.75 4.23
N MET A 11 1.10 -4.29 5.28
CA MET A 11 1.89 -5.52 5.28
C MET A 11 1.35 -6.50 6.32
N TYR A 12 1.82 -7.74 6.29
CA TYR A 12 1.44 -8.76 7.29
C TYR A 12 2.30 -8.73 8.55
N SER A 13 3.52 -8.20 8.45
CA SER A 13 4.50 -8.18 9.53
C SER A 13 5.26 -6.87 9.49
N ILE A 14 5.78 -6.46 10.64
CA ILE A 14 6.57 -5.25 10.81
C ILE A 14 8.01 -5.54 10.37
N PRO A 15 8.52 -4.90 9.30
CA PRO A 15 9.93 -4.97 8.93
C PRO A 15 10.83 -4.28 9.96
N ASP A 16 12.05 -4.80 10.17
CA ASP A 16 13.08 -4.12 10.97
C ASP A 16 13.82 -3.09 10.11
N THR A 17 13.23 -1.91 9.97
CA THR A 17 13.69 -0.86 9.03
C THR A 17 13.90 0.50 9.71
N GLY A 18 13.66 0.60 11.02
CA GLY A 18 13.65 1.89 11.72
C GLY A 18 12.49 2.82 11.31
N LEU A 19 11.51 2.30 10.57
CA LEU A 19 10.30 3.01 10.19
C LEU A 19 9.18 2.81 11.21
N LEU A 20 8.17 3.67 11.14
CA LEU A 20 7.00 3.60 12.02
C LEU A 20 5.90 2.76 11.38
N TYR A 21 5.40 1.80 12.15
CA TYR A 21 4.33 0.89 11.75
C TYR A 21 3.24 0.85 12.83
N PHE A 22 2.02 0.54 12.42
CA PHE A 22 0.87 0.41 13.32
C PHE A 22 -0.03 -0.74 12.89
N ASN A 23 -0.65 -1.40 13.87
CA ASN A 23 -1.64 -2.43 13.60
C ASN A 23 -2.97 -1.79 13.19
N VAL A 24 -3.59 -2.32 12.15
CA VAL A 24 -4.87 -1.87 11.60
C VAL A 24 -5.80 -3.06 11.47
N LYS A 25 -7.06 -2.87 11.86
CA LYS A 25 -8.14 -3.79 11.52
C LYS A 25 -8.93 -3.21 10.35
N ILE A 26 -9.01 -3.95 9.25
CA ILE A 26 -9.82 -3.62 8.07
C ILE A 26 -10.83 -4.76 7.90
N ASN A 27 -12.12 -4.46 7.96
CA ASN A 27 -13.17 -5.47 8.11
C ASN A 27 -12.79 -6.46 9.24
N ASP A 28 -12.70 -7.75 8.94
CA ASP A 28 -12.28 -8.80 9.88
C ASP A 28 -10.79 -9.16 9.79
N GLY A 29 -10.03 -8.52 8.89
CA GLY A 29 -8.60 -8.74 8.70
C GLY A 29 -7.71 -7.83 9.56
N TYR A 30 -6.65 -8.39 10.13
CA TYR A 30 -5.61 -7.65 10.84
C TYR A 30 -4.35 -7.53 10.00
N VAL A 31 -3.85 -6.31 9.89
CA VAL A 31 -2.75 -5.95 9.01
C VAL A 31 -1.90 -4.83 9.62
N VAL A 32 -0.72 -4.58 9.07
CA VAL A 32 0.24 -3.58 9.55
C VAL A 32 0.34 -2.45 8.55
N GLY A 33 -0.05 -1.23 8.92
CA GLY A 33 0.19 -0.03 8.11
C GLY A 33 1.55 0.59 8.40
N MET A 34 2.16 1.23 7.39
CA MET A 34 3.35 2.07 7.57
C MET A 34 2.94 3.54 7.67
N ILE A 35 3.54 4.29 8.60
CA ILE A 35 3.35 5.74 8.70
C ILE A 35 4.34 6.43 7.77
N ASP A 36 3.82 7.09 6.75
CA ASP A 36 4.61 7.93 5.83
C ASP A 36 3.98 9.32 5.73
N THR A 37 4.61 10.29 6.39
CA THR A 37 4.18 11.69 6.37
C THR A 37 4.51 12.38 5.03
N GLY A 38 5.34 11.76 4.18
CA GLY A 38 5.70 12.28 2.87
C GLY A 38 4.66 11.99 1.77
N ALA A 39 3.69 11.11 2.03
CA ALA A 39 2.66 10.77 1.06
C ALA A 39 1.39 11.59 1.23
N SER A 40 0.87 12.07 0.10
CA SER A 40 -0.42 12.77 0.05
C SER A 40 -1.63 11.83 0.13
N HIS A 41 -1.44 10.51 -0.07
CA HIS A 41 -2.51 9.50 -0.08
C HIS A 41 -2.03 8.22 0.61
N SER A 42 -2.97 7.52 1.25
CA SER A 42 -2.75 6.16 1.77
C SER A 42 -2.98 5.13 0.67
N PHE A 43 -2.22 4.05 0.70
CA PHE A 43 -2.31 2.99 -0.29
C PHE A 43 -2.46 1.64 0.39
N ILE A 44 -3.15 0.73 -0.28
CA ILE A 44 -3.25 -0.67 0.08
C ILE A 44 -2.87 -1.47 -1.16
N SER A 45 -2.09 -2.54 -0.98
CA SER A 45 -1.83 -3.44 -2.10
C SER A 45 -3.11 -4.19 -2.45
N ASP A 46 -3.22 -4.59 -3.71
CA ASP A 46 -4.29 -5.45 -4.21
C ASP A 46 -4.37 -6.75 -3.41
N VAL A 47 -3.25 -7.43 -3.17
CA VAL A 47 -3.26 -8.71 -2.44
C VAL A 47 -3.75 -8.53 -1.00
N VAL A 48 -3.35 -7.46 -0.31
CA VAL A 48 -3.87 -7.19 1.05
C VAL A 48 -5.34 -6.77 1.00
N GLY A 49 -5.74 -6.00 -0.02
CA GLY A 49 -7.13 -5.66 -0.27
C GLY A 49 -8.01 -6.90 -0.37
N ASP A 50 -7.61 -7.87 -1.20
CA ASP A 50 -8.32 -9.14 -1.37
C ASP A 50 -8.41 -9.92 -0.05
N GLN A 51 -7.32 -9.97 0.72
CA GLN A 51 -7.25 -10.73 1.97
C GLN A 51 -8.09 -10.13 3.09
N VAL A 52 -8.31 -8.81 3.10
CA VAL A 52 -9.20 -8.14 4.05
C VAL A 52 -10.61 -7.96 3.50
N GLY A 53 -10.94 -8.59 2.37
CA GLY A 53 -12.27 -8.62 1.79
C GLY A 53 -12.69 -7.33 1.10
N LEU A 54 -11.73 -6.50 0.67
CA LEU A 54 -12.00 -5.32 -0.15
C LEU A 54 -12.15 -5.72 -1.62
N LYS A 55 -12.99 -4.99 -2.34
CA LYS A 55 -13.17 -5.14 -3.77
C LYS A 55 -12.50 -3.98 -4.48
N LEU A 56 -11.59 -4.28 -5.40
CA LEU A 56 -11.01 -3.27 -6.27
C LEU A 56 -12.11 -2.71 -7.21
N ILE A 57 -12.38 -1.42 -7.10
CA ILE A 57 -13.25 -0.69 -8.02
C ILE A 57 -12.42 0.31 -8.81
N GLN A 58 -12.68 0.41 -10.12
CA GLN A 58 -12.01 1.41 -10.95
C GLN A 58 -12.54 2.80 -10.57
N GLY A 59 -11.73 3.56 -9.84
CA GLY A 59 -12.02 4.96 -9.51
C GLY A 59 -11.71 5.91 -10.67
N GLY A 60 -12.32 7.10 -10.64
CA GLY A 60 -12.06 8.16 -11.63
C GLY A 60 -10.75 8.94 -11.41
N SER A 61 -10.01 8.63 -10.35
CA SER A 61 -8.75 9.30 -10.00
C SER A 61 -7.58 8.65 -10.74
N SER A 62 -6.74 9.46 -11.41
CA SER A 62 -5.49 8.98 -12.00
C SER A 62 -4.34 9.10 -11.01
N MET A 63 -3.59 8.01 -10.83
CA MET A 63 -2.40 8.00 -9.98
C MET A 63 -1.16 8.18 -10.86
N LYS A 64 -0.46 9.31 -10.72
CA LYS A 64 0.77 9.56 -11.48
C LYS A 64 1.95 8.86 -10.81
N ALA A 65 2.53 7.86 -11.48
CA ALA A 65 3.81 7.28 -11.05
C ALA A 65 4.93 8.29 -11.34
N VAL A 66 5.58 8.85 -10.30
CA VAL A 66 6.58 9.93 -10.49
C VAL A 66 8.05 9.49 -10.43
N ASN A 67 8.35 8.20 -10.22
CA ASN A 67 9.71 7.62 -10.01
C ASN A 67 9.67 6.18 -10.50
N THR A 68 9.51 5.99 -11.80
CA THR A 68 10.01 4.79 -12.46
C THR A 68 11.38 5.19 -13.00
N ALA A 69 12.45 4.54 -12.53
CA ALA A 69 13.73 4.68 -13.20
C ALA A 69 13.55 4.29 -14.67
N PRO A 70 14.20 4.98 -15.63
CA PRO A 70 14.18 4.57 -17.02
C PRO A 70 14.61 3.11 -17.10
N ILE A 71 13.76 2.27 -17.71
CA ILE A 71 14.19 0.93 -18.12
C ILE A 71 15.18 1.17 -19.27
N PRO A 72 16.39 0.59 -19.26
CA PRO A 72 17.36 0.71 -20.36
C PRO A 72 16.76 0.32 -21.71
#